data_AF-A0AB39VN40-F1
#
_entry.id   AF-A0AB39VN40-F1
#
_cell.length_a   1.000
_cell.length_b   1.000
_cell.length_c   1.000
_cell.angle_alpha   90.00
_cell.angle_beta   90.00
_cell.angle_gamma   90.00
#
_symmetry.space_group_name_H-M   'P 1'
#
loop_
_entity.id
_entity.type
_entity.pdbx_description
1 polymer ?
#
loop_
_entity_poly.entity_id
_entity_poly.type
_entity_poly.pdbx_seq_one_letter_code
_entity_poly.pdbx_strand_id
1 'polypeptide(L)'
;MINEGRLLSRHGFAKANSWITLVLATLLMIAGAVQLVFLLTLGKSGYFEQHAILMSTIFSISLGTILIILRQFIKPRQIFQLYENGVLVISKPDNKNKFIPFERISDIYRYRTGKYTRKILNTMAFRESSEKPWYKISPNIAHADRLIEVIKNEQLLLRGPQALVTLAHDGEVGFSYINESKSRIRHFLRGNFLLMSEKKLRLSARTLDSDDGHHIPIEEVHFISGGSNSQTIKLLDMHGRSLFSVPYTSLFSADLFIALIEHMIQNRIPIRS
;
A
#
# COMPACT_ATOMS: atom_id res chain seq x y z
N MET A 1 1.04 -7.02 -29.25
CA MET A 1 1.25 -7.92 -28.09
C MET A 1 1.92 -7.10 -27.00
N ILE A 2 1.48 -7.21 -25.74
CA ILE A 2 2.16 -6.54 -24.62
C ILE A 2 3.45 -7.32 -24.35
N ASN A 3 4.60 -6.65 -24.39
CA ASN A 3 5.88 -7.27 -24.06
C ASN A 3 6.08 -7.21 -22.54
N GLU A 4 5.81 -8.30 -21.85
CA GLU A 4 5.92 -8.37 -20.40
C GLU A 4 7.39 -8.28 -19.92
N GLY A 5 8.35 -8.71 -20.75
CA GLY A 5 9.74 -8.89 -20.35
C GLY A 5 9.94 -10.15 -19.50
N ARG A 6 11.10 -10.28 -18.83
CA ARG A 6 11.39 -11.44 -17.98
C ARG A 6 10.71 -11.31 -16.61
N LEU A 7 10.29 -12.45 -16.05
CA LEU A 7 9.83 -12.53 -14.67
C LEU A 7 11.01 -12.30 -13.69
N LEU A 8 10.90 -11.26 -12.86
CA LEU A 8 11.90 -10.90 -11.85
C LEU A 8 11.60 -11.52 -10.48
N SER A 9 10.35 -11.47 -10.03
CA SER A 9 9.96 -12.00 -8.72
C SER A 9 8.47 -12.29 -8.58
N ARG A 10 8.13 -13.17 -7.63
CA ARG A 10 6.74 -13.53 -7.29
C ARG A 10 6.40 -13.08 -5.87
N HIS A 11 5.30 -12.38 -5.72
CA HIS A 11 4.83 -11.76 -4.48
C HIS A 11 3.46 -12.33 -4.11
N GLY A 12 3.49 -13.46 -3.41
CA GLY A 12 2.32 -14.21 -2.95
C GLY A 12 2.00 -13.97 -1.47
N PHE A 13 1.27 -14.90 -0.84
CA PHE A 13 1.10 -14.85 0.62
C PHE A 13 2.44 -15.12 1.31
N ALA A 14 2.79 -14.33 2.35
CA ALA A 14 4.00 -14.53 3.13
C ALA A 14 4.09 -15.97 3.68
N LYS A 15 4.92 -16.80 3.03
CA LYS A 15 4.94 -18.26 3.24
C LYS A 15 5.31 -18.64 4.67
N ALA A 16 6.30 -17.97 5.27
CA ALA A 16 6.79 -18.30 6.61
C ALA A 16 5.68 -18.20 7.67
N ASN A 17 5.04 -17.03 7.79
CA ASN A 17 3.96 -16.82 8.77
C ASN A 17 2.72 -17.68 8.45
N SER A 18 2.42 -17.90 7.17
CA SER A 18 1.31 -18.77 6.78
C SER A 18 1.55 -20.24 7.10
N TRP A 19 2.79 -20.71 7.00
CA TRP A 19 3.09 -22.13 7.18
C TRP A 19 3.13 -22.47 8.67
N ILE A 20 3.73 -21.61 9.49
CA ILE A 20 3.72 -21.75 10.95
C ILE A 20 2.29 -21.80 11.49
N THR A 21 1.41 -20.89 11.05
CA THR A 21 0.00 -20.90 11.49
C THR A 21 -0.75 -22.15 11.07
N LEU A 22 -0.44 -22.71 9.89
CA LEU A 22 -1.05 -23.96 9.42
C LEU A 22 -0.55 -25.16 10.23
N VAL A 23 0.77 -25.29 10.41
CA VAL A 23 1.38 -26.38 11.18
C VAL A 23 0.86 -26.36 12.63
N LEU A 24 0.83 -25.20 13.27
CA LEU A 24 0.30 -25.05 14.63
C LEU A 24 -1.19 -25.44 14.71
N ALA A 25 -2.02 -24.98 13.76
CA ALA A 25 -3.42 -25.34 13.72
C ALA A 25 -3.61 -26.86 13.53
N THR A 26 -2.83 -27.48 12.64
CA THR A 26 -2.87 -28.94 12.41
C THR A 26 -2.45 -29.71 13.66
N LEU A 27 -1.38 -29.29 14.35
CA LEU A 27 -0.94 -29.92 15.60
C LEU A 27 -2.01 -29.85 16.70
N LEU A 28 -2.67 -28.70 16.85
CA LEU A 28 -3.78 -28.53 17.80
C LEU A 28 -4.98 -29.43 17.47
N MET A 29 -5.31 -29.57 16.19
CA MET A 29 -6.40 -30.47 15.76
C MET A 29 -6.05 -31.94 16.00
N ILE A 30 -4.81 -32.36 15.71
CA ILE A 30 -4.33 -33.72 15.98
C ILE A 30 -4.32 -34.00 17.49
N ALA A 31 -3.80 -33.08 18.30
CA ALA A 31 -3.78 -33.22 19.76
C ALA A 31 -5.20 -33.37 20.32
N GLY A 32 -6.14 -32.52 19.88
CA GLY A 32 -7.54 -32.62 20.27
C GLY A 32 -8.18 -33.95 19.82
N ALA A 33 -7.89 -34.43 18.62
CA ALA A 33 -8.38 -35.72 18.14
C ALA A 33 -7.84 -36.90 18.97
N VAL A 34 -6.56 -36.87 19.35
CA VAL A 34 -5.96 -37.89 20.22
C VAL A 34 -6.59 -37.87 21.61
N GLN A 35 -6.82 -36.68 22.19
CA GLN A 35 -7.51 -36.53 23.47
C GLN A 35 -8.96 -37.04 23.42
N LEU A 36 -9.65 -36.81 22.30
CA LEU A 36 -11.00 -37.33 22.07
C LEU A 36 -11.01 -38.86 22.00
N VAL A 37 -10.07 -39.48 21.27
CA VAL A 37 -9.93 -40.95 21.23
C VAL A 37 -9.62 -41.50 22.62
N PHE A 38 -8.75 -40.83 23.38
CA PHE A 38 -8.42 -41.21 24.76
C PHE A 38 -9.66 -41.17 25.67
N LEU A 39 -10.48 -40.12 25.58
CA LEU A 39 -11.77 -40.02 26.28
C LEU A 39 -12.73 -41.18 25.94
N LEU A 40 -12.80 -41.56 24.66
CA LEU A 40 -13.69 -42.62 24.19
C LEU A 40 -13.21 -44.03 24.56
N THR A 41 -11.90 -44.23 24.70
CA THR A 41 -11.28 -45.55 24.91
C THR A 41 -10.99 -45.87 26.38
N LEU A 42 -10.62 -44.89 27.20
CA LEU A 42 -10.29 -45.08 28.63
C LEU A 42 -11.40 -44.60 29.57
N GLY A 43 -12.66 -44.94 29.29
CA GLY A 43 -13.87 -44.52 30.04
C GLY A 43 -13.99 -44.94 31.53
N LYS A 44 -12.88 -45.02 32.29
CA LYS A 44 -12.83 -45.38 33.71
C LYS A 44 -11.94 -44.43 34.56
N SER A 45 -11.68 -43.20 34.11
CA SER A 45 -11.02 -42.17 34.94
C SER A 45 -12.02 -41.43 35.84
N GLY A 46 -11.54 -40.78 36.90
CA GLY A 46 -12.40 -40.03 37.83
C GLY A 46 -13.12 -38.85 37.16
N TYR A 47 -14.29 -38.46 37.69
CA TYR A 47 -15.14 -37.40 37.13
C TYR A 47 -14.36 -36.09 36.83
N PHE A 48 -13.46 -35.68 37.73
CA PHE A 48 -12.63 -34.48 37.55
C PHE A 48 -11.63 -34.59 36.38
N GLU A 49 -11.01 -35.76 36.19
CA GLU A 49 -10.07 -35.99 35.09
C GLU A 49 -10.78 -36.01 33.74
N GLN A 50 -11.98 -36.58 33.67
CA GLN A 50 -12.81 -36.58 32.45
C GLN A 50 -13.20 -35.15 32.03
N HIS A 51 -13.62 -34.31 32.99
CA HIS A 51 -13.94 -32.90 32.71
C HIS A 51 -12.73 -32.10 32.24
N ALA A 52 -11.57 -32.31 32.85
CA ALA A 52 -10.33 -31.64 32.44
C ALA A 52 -9.92 -32.02 31.01
N ILE A 53 -9.99 -33.31 30.64
CA ILE A 53 -9.64 -33.77 29.30
C ILE A 53 -10.66 -33.26 28.27
N LEU A 54 -11.96 -33.23 28.61
CA LEU A 54 -13.01 -32.68 27.74
C LEU A 54 -12.79 -31.19 27.44
N MET A 55 -12.52 -30.39 28.48
CA MET A 55 -12.25 -28.95 28.31
C MET A 55 -10.98 -28.69 27.49
N SER A 56 -9.92 -29.48 27.72
CA SER A 56 -8.68 -29.40 26.92
C SER A 56 -8.92 -29.76 25.45
N THR A 57 -9.73 -30.79 25.19
CA THR A 57 -10.11 -31.21 23.83
C THR A 57 -10.86 -30.11 23.09
N ILE A 58 -11.90 -29.54 23.72
CA ILE A 58 -12.68 -28.44 23.16
C ILE A 58 -11.76 -27.24 22.87
N PHE A 59 -10.92 -26.86 23.84
CA PHE A 59 -10.00 -25.75 23.68
C PHE A 59 -9.05 -25.93 22.49
N SER A 60 -8.42 -27.11 22.37
CA SER A 60 -7.47 -27.40 21.30
C SER A 60 -8.12 -27.33 19.91
N ILE A 61 -9.29 -27.97 19.75
CA ILE A 61 -10.03 -27.98 18.48
C ILE A 61 -10.56 -26.58 18.14
N SER A 62 -11.14 -25.87 19.11
CA SER A 62 -11.63 -24.50 18.91
C SER A 62 -10.49 -23.56 18.51
N LEU A 63 -9.34 -23.63 19.19
CA LEU A 63 -8.19 -22.79 18.87
C LEU A 63 -7.62 -23.11 17.47
N GLY A 64 -7.48 -24.39 17.12
CA GLY A 64 -7.06 -24.79 15.77
C GLY A 64 -8.00 -24.28 14.69
N THR A 65 -9.31 -24.39 14.91
CA THR A 65 -10.35 -23.88 14.00
C THR A 65 -10.28 -22.36 13.86
N ILE A 66 -10.14 -21.63 14.97
CA ILE A 66 -9.99 -20.17 14.98
C ILE A 66 -8.75 -19.74 14.18
N LEU A 67 -7.62 -20.43 14.31
CA LEU A 67 -6.40 -20.13 13.56
C LEU A 67 -6.60 -20.33 12.04
N ILE A 68 -7.30 -21.38 11.62
CA ILE A 68 -7.63 -21.63 10.20
C ILE A 68 -8.54 -20.52 9.65
N ILE A 69 -9.57 -20.14 10.40
CA ILE A 69 -10.49 -19.06 10.04
C ILE A 69 -9.73 -17.74 9.92
N LEU A 70 -8.93 -17.39 10.93
CA LEU A 70 -8.12 -16.17 10.94
C LEU A 70 -7.15 -16.13 9.74
N ARG A 71 -6.52 -17.27 9.40
CA ARG A 71 -5.66 -17.37 8.21
C ARG A 71 -6.42 -17.06 6.92
N GLN A 72 -7.66 -17.52 6.78
CA GLN A 72 -8.47 -17.24 5.60
C GLN A 72 -8.80 -15.75 5.49
N PHE A 73 -9.01 -15.06 6.61
CA PHE A 73 -9.20 -13.60 6.64
C PHE A 73 -7.93 -12.81 6.31
N ILE A 74 -6.76 -13.31 6.70
CA ILE A 74 -5.47 -12.63 6.45
C ILE A 74 -4.93 -12.93 5.04
N LYS A 75 -5.39 -13.98 4.37
CA LYS A 75 -4.92 -14.37 3.03
C LYS A 75 -5.12 -13.21 2.03
N PRO A 76 -4.08 -12.79 1.29
CA PRO A 76 -4.22 -11.73 0.30
C PRO A 76 -5.12 -12.18 -0.86
N ARG A 77 -6.03 -11.28 -1.27
CA ARG A 77 -6.95 -11.48 -2.39
C ARG A 77 -6.23 -11.39 -3.75
N GLN A 78 -5.14 -10.65 -3.82
CA GLN A 78 -4.32 -10.43 -5.00
C GLN A 78 -2.91 -10.99 -4.78
N ILE A 79 -2.37 -11.64 -5.81
CA ILE A 79 -0.95 -12.02 -5.91
C ILE A 79 -0.35 -11.16 -7.02
N PHE A 80 0.92 -10.80 -6.86
CA PHE A 80 1.64 -10.01 -7.84
C PHE A 80 2.83 -10.80 -8.38
N GLN A 81 3.10 -10.67 -9.67
CA GLN A 81 4.34 -11.10 -10.28
C GLN A 81 4.99 -9.89 -10.91
N LEU A 82 6.23 -9.63 -10.54
CA LEU A 82 7.01 -8.51 -11.02
C LEU A 82 7.77 -8.95 -12.26
N TYR A 83 7.56 -8.22 -13.35
CA TYR A 83 8.27 -8.37 -14.60
C TYR A 83 9.10 -7.12 -14.88
N GLU A 84 9.99 -7.20 -15.87
CA GLU A 84 10.85 -6.07 -16.27
C GLU A 84 10.04 -4.85 -16.72
N ASN A 85 8.92 -5.04 -17.43
CA ASN A 85 8.15 -3.92 -17.99
C ASN A 85 6.86 -3.61 -17.23
N GLY A 86 6.56 -4.33 -16.14
CA GLY A 86 5.33 -4.12 -15.39
C GLY A 86 5.02 -5.18 -14.35
N VAL A 87 3.77 -5.20 -13.93
CA VAL A 87 3.29 -6.08 -12.86
C VAL A 87 2.07 -6.86 -13.34
N LEU A 88 2.16 -8.18 -13.25
CA LEU A 88 1.01 -9.07 -13.44
C LEU A 88 0.25 -9.20 -12.13
N VAL A 89 -0.99 -8.75 -12.12
CA VAL A 89 -1.90 -8.88 -10.99
C VAL A 89 -2.79 -10.10 -11.20
N ILE A 90 -2.71 -11.04 -10.26
CA ILE A 90 -3.50 -12.27 -10.24
C ILE A 90 -4.54 -12.14 -9.14
N SER A 91 -5.79 -11.90 -9.53
CA SER A 91 -6.91 -11.82 -8.60
C SER A 91 -7.46 -13.23 -8.32
N LYS A 92 -7.29 -13.73 -7.09
CA LYS A 92 -7.82 -15.05 -6.70
C LYS A 92 -9.35 -15.22 -6.80
N PRO A 93 -10.19 -14.23 -6.42
CA PRO A 93 -11.64 -14.45 -6.44
C PRO A 93 -12.20 -14.59 -7.86
N ASP A 94 -11.66 -13.84 -8.83
CA ASP A 94 -12.18 -13.81 -10.19
C ASP A 94 -11.33 -14.63 -11.19
N ASN A 95 -10.22 -15.20 -10.73
CA ASN A 95 -9.16 -15.85 -11.53
C ASN A 95 -8.73 -15.01 -12.76
N LYS A 96 -8.84 -13.69 -12.66
CA LYS A 96 -8.46 -12.75 -13.71
C LYS A 96 -7.01 -12.34 -13.49
N ASN A 97 -6.21 -12.59 -14.53
CA ASN A 97 -4.84 -12.10 -14.63
C ASN A 97 -4.86 -10.81 -15.45
N LYS A 98 -4.21 -9.77 -14.95
CA LYS A 98 -4.07 -8.53 -15.69
C LYS A 98 -2.65 -8.01 -15.57
N PHE A 99 -1.98 -7.92 -16.71
CA PHE A 99 -0.69 -7.27 -16.80
C PHE A 99 -0.86 -5.76 -16.85
N ILE A 100 -0.11 -5.05 -16.02
CA ILE A 100 -0.12 -3.59 -15.93
C ILE A 100 1.31 -3.12 -16.22
N PRO A 101 1.56 -2.58 -17.42
CA PRO A 101 2.84 -1.97 -17.75
C PRO A 101 3.14 -0.79 -16.81
N PHE A 102 4.40 -0.57 -16.45
CA PHE A 102 4.78 0.55 -15.57
C PHE A 102 4.42 1.90 -16.19
N GLU A 103 4.56 2.05 -17.50
CA GLU A 103 4.16 3.24 -18.27
C GLU A 103 2.68 3.61 -18.11
N ARG A 104 1.82 2.64 -17.79
CA ARG A 104 0.38 2.88 -17.62
C ARG A 104 0.01 3.24 -16.20
N ILE A 105 0.91 3.10 -15.22
CA ILE A 105 0.62 3.40 -13.82
C ILE A 105 0.61 4.92 -13.62
N SER A 106 -0.59 5.50 -13.57
CA SER A 106 -0.75 6.93 -13.31
C SER A 106 -0.57 7.25 -11.83
N ASP A 107 -1.33 6.59 -10.96
CA ASP A 107 -1.44 6.99 -9.56
C ASP A 107 -0.90 5.92 -8.64
N ILE A 108 -0.06 6.34 -7.71
CA ILE A 108 0.42 5.54 -6.60
C ILE A 108 -0.08 6.17 -5.30
N TYR A 109 -0.75 5.40 -4.46
CA TYR A 109 -1.23 5.84 -3.17
C TYR A 109 -0.57 5.03 -2.04
N ARG A 110 0.15 5.71 -1.14
CA ARG A 110 0.80 5.08 0.01
C ARG A 110 0.10 5.46 1.30
N TYR A 111 -0.11 4.47 2.15
CA TYR A 111 -0.79 4.67 3.44
C TYR A 111 -0.35 3.61 4.45
N ARG A 112 -0.65 3.90 5.71
CA ARG A 112 -0.28 3.06 6.86
C ARG A 112 -1.41 2.10 7.17
N THR A 113 -1.13 0.81 7.30
CA THR A 113 -2.11 -0.20 7.73
C THR A 113 -1.65 -0.90 9.00
N GLY A 114 -2.58 -1.14 9.93
CA GLY A 114 -2.36 -1.87 11.18
C GLY A 114 -2.30 -0.97 12.42
N LYS A 115 -2.89 -1.43 13.53
CA LYS A 115 -2.87 -0.70 14.82
C LYS A 115 -1.46 -0.64 15.45
N TYR A 116 -0.63 -1.64 15.20
CA TYR A 116 0.69 -1.82 15.84
C TYR A 116 1.89 -1.40 14.97
N THR A 117 1.72 -1.33 13.65
CA THR A 117 2.78 -0.96 12.68
C THR A 117 2.71 0.49 12.22
N ARG A 118 2.06 1.38 13.02
CA ARG A 118 1.74 2.78 12.67
C ARG A 118 2.94 3.63 12.21
N LYS A 119 4.17 3.19 12.39
CA LYS A 119 5.37 3.91 11.93
C LYS A 119 5.74 3.63 10.47
N ILE A 120 5.36 2.48 9.89
CA ILE A 120 5.87 2.03 8.59
C ILE A 120 4.80 2.21 7.50
N LEU A 121 5.16 2.87 6.40
CA LEU A 121 4.38 2.90 5.15
C LEU A 121 4.47 1.53 4.47
N ASN A 122 3.68 0.60 4.99
CA ASN A 122 3.73 -0.82 4.67
C ASN A 122 2.73 -1.22 3.57
N THR A 123 1.93 -0.28 3.09
CA THR A 123 0.88 -0.56 2.11
C THR A 123 0.90 0.46 0.97
N MET A 124 0.69 -0.04 -0.24
CA MET A 124 0.55 0.76 -1.45
C MET A 124 -0.72 0.32 -2.20
N ALA A 125 -1.35 1.25 -2.88
CA ALA A 125 -2.29 0.98 -3.95
C ALA A 125 -1.83 1.69 -5.22
N PHE A 126 -2.05 1.11 -6.38
CA PHE A 126 -1.78 1.76 -7.66
C PHE A 126 -2.92 1.54 -8.66
N ARG A 127 -3.07 2.43 -9.63
CA ARG A 127 -4.07 2.32 -10.71
C ARG A 127 -3.52 2.92 -12.01
N GLU A 128 -4.15 2.53 -13.13
CA GLU A 128 -3.76 3.03 -14.45
C GLU A 128 -4.32 4.41 -14.78
N SER A 129 -5.51 4.73 -14.26
CA SER A 129 -6.16 6.04 -14.38
C SER A 129 -7.25 6.17 -13.32
N SER A 130 -7.81 7.37 -13.15
CA SER A 130 -8.89 7.66 -12.20
C SER A 130 -10.11 6.75 -12.32
N GLU A 131 -10.38 6.26 -13.53
CA GLU A 131 -11.53 5.40 -13.83
C GLU A 131 -11.25 3.90 -13.62
N LYS A 132 -9.98 3.52 -13.47
CA LYS A 132 -9.57 2.12 -13.33
C LYS A 132 -9.53 1.71 -11.85
N PRO A 133 -9.76 0.42 -11.55
CA PRO A 133 -9.73 -0.05 -10.17
C PRO A 133 -8.33 0.05 -9.57
N TRP A 134 -8.30 0.18 -8.24
CA TRP A 134 -7.07 0.13 -7.47
C TRP A 134 -6.57 -1.29 -7.26
N TYR A 135 -5.26 -1.48 -7.42
CA TYR A 135 -4.54 -2.71 -7.10
C TYR A 135 -3.78 -2.51 -5.80
N LYS A 136 -4.06 -3.33 -4.79
CA LYS A 136 -3.57 -3.12 -3.42
C LYS A 136 -2.47 -4.10 -3.07
N ILE A 137 -1.31 -3.56 -2.72
CA ILE A 137 -0.17 -4.30 -2.18
C ILE A 137 -0.17 -4.14 -0.67
N SER A 138 -0.53 -5.20 0.06
CA SER A 138 -0.61 -5.20 1.51
C SER A 138 0.56 -5.91 2.21
N PRO A 139 0.82 -5.64 3.49
CA PRO A 139 2.00 -6.15 4.21
C PRO A 139 2.04 -7.68 4.37
N ASN A 140 0.89 -8.34 4.21
CA ASN A 140 0.75 -9.80 4.21
C ASN A 140 1.25 -10.46 2.91
N ILE A 141 1.63 -9.67 1.91
CA ILE A 141 2.24 -10.13 0.67
C ILE A 141 3.75 -10.30 0.89
N ALA A 142 4.30 -11.41 0.43
CA ALA A 142 5.72 -11.71 0.52
C ALA A 142 6.55 -10.65 -0.22
N HIS A 143 7.56 -10.11 0.46
CA HIS A 143 8.46 -9.08 -0.10
C HIS A 143 7.69 -7.88 -0.69
N ALA A 144 6.61 -7.47 -0.01
CA ALA A 144 5.78 -6.34 -0.44
C ALA A 144 6.56 -5.03 -0.52
N ASP A 145 7.50 -4.82 0.41
CA ASP A 145 8.46 -3.71 0.44
C ASP A 145 9.25 -3.59 -0.86
N ARG A 146 9.87 -4.68 -1.33
CA ARG A 146 10.62 -4.71 -2.58
C ARG A 146 9.73 -4.42 -3.79
N LEU A 147 8.52 -4.99 -3.83
CA LEU A 147 7.56 -4.73 -4.90
C LEU A 147 7.14 -3.25 -4.95
N ILE A 148 6.83 -2.68 -3.80
CA ILE A 148 6.48 -1.26 -3.63
C ILE A 148 7.63 -0.37 -4.11
N GLU A 149 8.86 -0.68 -3.73
CA GLU A 149 10.03 0.10 -4.10
C GLU A 149 10.26 0.10 -5.62
N VAL A 150 10.17 -1.06 -6.28
CA VAL A 150 10.32 -1.15 -7.73
C VAL A 150 9.24 -0.34 -8.44
N ILE A 151 7.95 -0.53 -8.11
CA ILE A 151 6.85 0.21 -8.75
C ILE A 151 7.03 1.74 -8.59
N LYS A 152 7.44 2.18 -7.39
CA LYS A 152 7.70 3.60 -7.11
C LYS A 152 8.86 4.12 -7.96
N ASN A 153 9.97 3.39 -8.03
CA ASN A 153 11.15 3.82 -8.78
C ASN A 153 10.88 3.85 -10.29
N GLU A 154 10.17 2.84 -10.82
CA GLU A 154 9.77 2.81 -12.23
C GLU A 154 8.83 3.96 -12.58
N GLN A 155 7.90 4.33 -11.68
CA GLN A 155 7.07 5.51 -11.88
C GLN A 155 7.92 6.79 -11.99
N LEU A 156 8.91 6.95 -11.11
CA LEU A 156 9.81 8.11 -11.14
C LEU A 156 10.64 8.15 -12.43
N LEU A 157 11.22 7.01 -12.84
CA LEU A 157 12.05 6.91 -14.03
C LEU A 157 11.27 7.19 -15.32
N LEU A 158 10.03 6.70 -15.42
CA LEU A 158 9.22 6.85 -16.64
C LEU A 158 8.46 8.17 -16.68
N ARG A 159 7.80 8.56 -15.58
CA ARG A 159 6.95 9.77 -15.55
C ARG A 159 7.72 11.04 -15.21
N GLY A 160 8.85 10.95 -14.52
CA GLY A 160 9.67 12.11 -14.14
C GLY A 160 10.09 12.96 -15.33
N PRO A 161 10.82 12.39 -16.32
CA PRO A 161 11.24 13.13 -17.51
C PRO A 161 10.06 13.70 -18.30
N GLN A 162 8.99 12.92 -18.46
CA GLN A 162 7.78 13.36 -19.19
C GLN A 162 7.12 14.56 -18.50
N ALA A 163 6.97 14.50 -17.18
CA ALA A 163 6.42 15.60 -16.39
C ALA A 163 7.29 16.84 -16.47
N LEU A 164 8.62 16.71 -16.42
CA LEU A 164 9.54 17.84 -16.60
C LEU A 164 9.43 18.47 -17.98
N VAL A 165 9.30 17.66 -19.05
CA VAL A 165 9.06 18.17 -20.41
C VAL A 165 7.73 18.93 -20.47
N THR A 166 6.65 18.39 -19.87
CA THR A 166 5.36 19.10 -19.79
C THR A 166 5.49 20.44 -19.08
N LEU A 167 6.16 20.47 -17.92
CA LEU A 167 6.38 21.72 -17.17
C LEU A 167 7.22 22.73 -17.96
N ALA A 168 8.24 22.28 -18.69
CA ALA A 168 9.10 23.14 -19.50
C ALA A 168 8.37 23.80 -20.68
N HIS A 169 7.28 23.21 -21.16
CA HIS A 169 6.44 23.76 -22.24
C HIS A 169 5.21 24.51 -21.71
N ASP A 170 5.32 25.13 -20.53
CA ASP A 170 4.22 25.83 -19.82
C ASP A 170 2.96 24.96 -19.58
N GLY A 171 3.12 23.62 -19.61
CA GLY A 171 2.05 22.69 -19.30
C GLY A 171 1.87 22.45 -17.80
N GLU A 172 0.80 21.72 -17.46
CA GLU A 172 0.46 21.38 -16.07
C GLU A 172 0.55 19.88 -15.81
N VAL A 173 1.09 19.51 -14.64
CA VAL A 173 1.11 18.14 -14.12
C VAL A 173 0.14 18.04 -12.95
N GLY A 174 -0.90 17.24 -13.12
CA GLY A 174 -1.94 17.04 -12.10
C GLY A 174 -1.60 15.92 -11.11
N PHE A 175 -1.83 16.19 -9.83
CA PHE A 175 -1.76 15.26 -8.73
C PHE A 175 -3.10 15.22 -8.00
N SER A 176 -3.65 14.03 -7.78
CA SER A 176 -4.81 13.87 -6.89
C SER A 176 -4.34 13.80 -5.44
N TYR A 177 -5.12 14.39 -4.54
CA TYR A 177 -4.96 14.20 -3.11
C TYR A 177 -6.32 14.05 -2.42
N ILE A 178 -6.33 13.49 -1.21
CA ILE A 178 -7.55 13.28 -0.45
C ILE A 178 -7.45 13.97 0.90
N ASN A 179 -8.37 14.89 1.19
CA ASN A 179 -8.41 15.60 2.47
C ASN A 179 -8.79 14.64 3.62
N GLU A 180 -7.99 14.57 4.68
CA GLU A 180 -8.15 13.68 5.86
C GLU A 180 -9.37 14.06 6.73
N SER A 181 -10.57 14.05 6.16
CA SER A 181 -11.79 13.94 6.96
C SER A 181 -11.88 12.53 7.54
N LYS A 182 -11.89 12.46 8.88
CA LYS A 182 -11.84 11.33 9.85
C LYS A 182 -12.64 10.04 9.56
N SER A 183 -13.28 9.87 8.41
CA SER A 183 -14.24 8.79 8.13
C SER A 183 -13.67 7.56 7.37
N ARG A 184 -12.37 7.51 7.05
CA ARG A 184 -11.88 6.55 6.03
C ARG A 184 -11.49 5.15 6.49
N ILE A 185 -11.21 4.90 7.78
CA ILE A 185 -10.74 3.58 8.24
C ILE A 185 -11.81 2.48 8.00
N ARG A 186 -13.10 2.82 8.03
CA ARG A 186 -14.21 1.87 7.77
C ARG A 186 -14.42 1.54 6.29
N HIS A 187 -14.29 2.52 5.39
CA HIS A 187 -14.46 2.29 3.94
C HIS A 187 -13.26 1.57 3.32
N PHE A 188 -12.07 1.80 3.88
CA PHE A 188 -10.82 1.21 3.44
C PHE A 188 -10.74 -0.32 3.64
N LEU A 189 -11.41 -0.84 4.67
CA LEU A 189 -11.52 -2.28 4.94
C LEU A 189 -12.45 -3.01 3.96
N ARG A 190 -13.37 -2.29 3.30
CA ARG A 190 -14.37 -2.88 2.39
C ARG A 190 -14.00 -2.85 0.91
N GLY A 191 -12.89 -2.22 0.52
CA GLY A 191 -12.43 -2.18 -0.88
C GLY A 191 -13.09 -1.12 -1.76
N ASN A 192 -13.92 -0.23 -1.17
CA ASN A 192 -14.52 0.87 -1.91
C ASN A 192 -13.65 2.13 -1.79
N PHE A 193 -12.64 2.21 -2.66
CA PHE A 193 -11.90 3.46 -2.91
C PHE A 193 -12.75 4.51 -3.65
N LEU A 194 -13.90 4.10 -4.21
CA LEU A 194 -14.78 4.87 -5.10
C LEU A 194 -15.54 6.04 -4.45
N LEU A 195 -15.41 6.26 -3.13
CA LEU A 195 -16.10 7.32 -2.38
C LEU A 195 -15.15 8.35 -1.78
N MET A 196 -13.91 8.40 -2.25
CA MET A 196 -12.96 9.44 -1.86
C MET A 196 -13.21 10.68 -2.74
N SER A 197 -13.55 11.82 -2.11
CA SER A 197 -13.50 13.12 -2.78
C SER A 197 -12.03 13.43 -3.05
N GLU A 198 -11.58 13.08 -4.25
CA GLU A 198 -10.26 13.43 -4.78
C GLU A 198 -10.28 14.91 -5.18
N LYS A 199 -9.35 15.67 -4.62
CA LYS A 199 -9.06 17.04 -5.04
C LYS A 199 -7.81 17.03 -5.89
N LYS A 200 -7.69 18.00 -6.79
CA LYS A 200 -6.53 18.12 -7.68
C LYS A 200 -5.58 19.22 -7.20
N LEU A 201 -4.32 18.95 -7.43
CA LEU A 201 -3.18 19.83 -7.24
C LEU A 201 -2.47 19.89 -8.60
N ARG A 202 -2.38 21.07 -9.18
CA ARG A 202 -1.84 21.30 -10.53
C ARG A 202 -0.52 22.02 -10.38
N LEU A 203 0.53 21.36 -10.82
CA LEU A 203 1.88 21.91 -10.83
C LEU A 203 2.17 22.43 -12.23
N SER A 204 2.49 23.72 -12.35
CA SER A 204 3.06 24.34 -13.56
C SER A 204 4.50 24.78 -13.29
N ALA A 205 5.20 25.29 -14.30
CA ALA A 205 6.52 25.89 -14.12
C ALA A 205 6.53 27.07 -13.12
N ARG A 206 5.40 27.77 -12.98
CA ARG A 206 5.30 29.06 -12.28
C ARG A 206 4.49 28.97 -11.00
N THR A 207 3.50 28.08 -10.95
CA THR A 207 2.50 28.05 -9.89
C THR A 207 2.20 26.63 -9.45
N LEU A 208 1.80 26.50 -8.19
CA LEU A 208 1.16 25.34 -7.64
C LEU A 208 -0.26 25.73 -7.23
N ASP A 209 -1.23 25.18 -7.95
CA ASP A 209 -2.64 25.48 -7.79
C ASP A 209 -3.36 24.28 -7.16
N SER A 210 -4.17 24.54 -6.14
CA SER A 210 -5.02 23.54 -5.50
C SER A 210 -6.48 23.87 -5.74
N ASP A 211 -7.33 22.85 -5.92
CA ASP A 211 -8.78 23.00 -5.92
C ASP A 211 -9.32 23.63 -4.61
N ASP A 212 -8.51 23.67 -3.55
CA ASP A 212 -8.80 24.36 -2.28
C ASP A 212 -8.54 25.87 -2.29
N GLY A 213 -8.25 26.45 -3.45
CA GLY A 213 -8.03 27.88 -3.63
C GLY A 213 -6.62 28.35 -3.24
N HIS A 214 -5.71 27.42 -2.96
CA HIS A 214 -4.30 27.76 -2.77
C HIS A 214 -3.63 28.01 -4.12
N HIS A 215 -3.02 29.18 -4.24
CA HIS A 215 -2.17 29.57 -5.37
C HIS A 215 -0.79 29.92 -4.81
N ILE A 216 0.21 29.08 -5.09
CA ILE A 216 1.56 29.25 -4.56
C ILE A 216 2.50 29.50 -5.75
N PRO A 217 3.10 30.70 -5.87
CA PRO A 217 4.15 30.94 -6.83
C PRO A 217 5.34 30.02 -6.54
N ILE A 218 5.76 29.26 -7.54
CA ILE A 218 6.88 28.33 -7.41
C ILE A 218 8.13 29.11 -6.99
N GLU A 219 8.34 30.31 -7.53
CA GLU A 219 9.44 31.22 -7.16
C GLU A 219 9.60 31.46 -5.65
N GLU A 220 8.52 31.45 -4.88
CA GLU A 220 8.56 31.63 -3.42
C GLU A 220 9.03 30.37 -2.68
N VAL A 221 8.87 29.19 -3.29
CA VAL A 221 9.28 27.90 -2.71
C VAL A 221 10.79 27.74 -2.81
N HIS A 222 11.49 27.77 -1.69
CA HIS A 222 12.96 27.63 -1.63
C HIS A 222 13.39 26.26 -1.09
N PHE A 223 12.59 25.68 -0.20
CA PHE A 223 12.87 24.36 0.35
C PHE A 223 11.63 23.49 0.32
N ILE A 224 11.84 22.20 0.08
CA ILE A 224 10.83 21.17 0.32
C ILE A 224 11.32 20.27 1.43
N SER A 225 10.44 19.98 2.38
CA SER A 225 10.69 18.97 3.40
C SER A 225 9.60 17.92 3.33
N GLY A 226 9.96 16.65 3.39
CA GLY A 226 8.98 15.58 3.19
C GLY A 226 9.61 14.28 2.74
N GLY A 227 8.76 13.38 2.25
CA GLY A 227 9.15 12.06 1.79
C GLY A 227 8.62 10.94 2.67
N SER A 228 8.96 9.71 2.30
CA SER A 228 8.40 8.50 2.92
C SER A 228 8.65 8.37 4.44
N ASN A 229 9.69 9.02 4.96
CA ASN A 229 10.00 9.03 6.39
C ASN A 229 9.34 10.20 7.16
N SER A 230 8.80 11.19 6.44
CA SER A 230 8.06 12.31 7.02
C SER A 230 6.56 12.02 7.07
N GLN A 231 5.87 12.63 8.03
CA GLN A 231 4.41 12.59 8.07
C GLN A 231 3.78 13.55 7.05
N THR A 232 4.45 14.67 6.77
CA THR A 232 3.93 15.76 5.93
C THR A 232 4.97 16.19 4.90
N ILE A 233 4.48 16.59 3.74
CA ILE A 233 5.23 17.30 2.70
C ILE A 233 4.94 18.78 2.92
N LYS A 234 5.98 19.58 3.09
CA LYS A 234 5.88 21.02 3.28
C LYS A 234 6.74 21.74 2.25
N LEU A 235 6.16 22.76 1.63
CA LEU A 235 6.87 23.73 0.82
C LEU A 235 7.15 24.94 1.69
N LEU A 236 8.42 25.36 1.74
CA LEU A 236 8.90 26.40 2.62
C LEU A 236 9.50 27.55 1.81
N ASP A 237 9.32 28.77 2.30
CA ASP A 237 10.00 29.95 1.78
C ASP A 237 11.46 30.03 2.25
N MET A 238 12.18 31.07 1.81
CA MET A 238 13.57 31.33 2.20
C MET A 238 13.79 31.50 3.72
N HIS A 239 12.73 31.81 4.47
CA HIS A 239 12.76 31.97 5.93
C HIS A 239 12.29 30.72 6.68
N GLY A 240 12.01 29.62 5.96
CA GLY A 240 11.52 28.37 6.54
C GLY A 240 10.03 28.41 6.91
N ARG A 241 9.27 29.41 6.48
CA ARG A 241 7.82 29.48 6.70
C ARG A 241 7.10 28.58 5.71
N SER A 242 6.08 27.86 6.20
CA SER A 242 5.33 26.91 5.39
C SER A 242 4.35 27.64 4.46
N LEU A 243 4.61 27.59 3.15
CA LEU A 243 3.72 28.07 2.09
C LEU A 243 2.60 27.05 1.79
N PHE A 244 2.92 25.77 1.89
CA PHE A 244 1.97 24.68 1.66
C PHE A 244 2.33 23.46 2.51
N SER A 245 1.32 22.71 2.93
CA SER A 245 1.52 21.47 3.70
C SER A 245 0.44 20.45 3.39
N VAL A 246 0.84 19.23 3.04
CA VAL A 246 -0.06 18.09 2.80
C VAL A 246 0.50 16.83 3.45
N PRO A 247 -0.32 15.96 4.08
CA PRO A 247 0.16 14.67 4.56
C PRO A 247 0.69 13.82 3.41
N TYR A 248 1.85 13.17 3.59
CA TYR A 248 2.42 12.28 2.57
C TYR A 248 1.43 11.15 2.19
N THR A 249 0.65 10.68 3.18
CA THR A 249 -0.37 9.64 3.01
C THR A 249 -1.70 10.13 2.41
N SER A 250 -1.74 11.37 1.95
CA SER A 250 -2.92 11.98 1.32
C SER A 250 -2.70 12.32 -0.13
N LEU A 251 -1.44 12.49 -0.57
CA LEU A 251 -1.07 12.84 -1.93
C LEU A 251 -0.80 11.58 -2.76
N PHE A 252 -1.35 11.52 -3.97
CA PHE A 252 -1.04 10.46 -4.93
C PHE A 252 0.26 10.78 -5.66
N SER A 253 1.05 9.76 -5.92
CA SER A 253 2.36 9.85 -6.57
C SER A 253 3.26 10.87 -5.85
N ALA A 254 3.22 10.85 -4.51
CA ALA A 254 3.85 11.85 -3.67
C ALA A 254 5.37 11.96 -3.87
N ASP A 255 6.05 10.84 -4.13
CA ASP A 255 7.48 10.83 -4.44
C ASP A 255 7.78 11.52 -5.77
N LEU A 256 6.91 11.38 -6.79
CA LEU A 256 7.04 12.09 -8.06
C LEU A 256 6.83 13.60 -7.86
N PHE A 257 5.82 13.99 -7.08
CA PHE A 257 5.61 15.40 -6.74
C PHE A 257 6.85 16.01 -6.05
N ILE A 258 7.40 15.32 -5.05
CA ILE A 258 8.61 15.77 -4.35
C ILE A 258 9.77 15.92 -5.34
N ALA A 259 10.04 14.90 -6.16
CA ALA A 259 11.15 14.92 -7.11
C ALA A 259 11.04 16.06 -8.13
N LEU A 260 9.83 16.37 -8.61
CA LEU A 260 9.60 17.49 -9.53
C LEU A 260 9.86 18.83 -8.85
N ILE A 261 9.34 19.04 -7.64
CA ILE A 261 9.58 20.28 -6.89
C ILE A 261 11.06 20.46 -6.57
N GLU A 262 11.75 19.40 -6.11
CA GLU A 262 13.20 19.44 -5.87
C GLU A 262 13.97 19.84 -7.13
N HIS A 263 13.65 19.21 -8.27
CA HIS A 263 14.25 19.57 -9.56
C HIS A 263 13.97 21.02 -9.95
N MET A 264 12.74 21.51 -9.74
CA MET A 264 12.35 22.89 -10.04
C MET A 264 13.00 23.91 -9.10
N ILE A 265 13.36 23.54 -7.88
CA ILE A 265 14.13 24.40 -6.97
C ILE A 265 15.59 24.45 -7.44
N GLN A 266 16.18 23.29 -7.71
CA GLN A 266 17.60 23.17 -8.09
C GLN A 266 17.94 23.82 -9.43
N ASN A 267 17.04 23.74 -10.41
CA ASN A 267 17.28 24.27 -11.76
C ASN A 267 16.78 25.70 -11.97
N ARG A 268 16.43 26.42 -10.90
CA ARG A 268 16.22 27.86 -11.02
C ARG A 268 17.53 28.52 -11.39
N ILE A 269 17.56 29.08 -12.59
CA ILE A 269 18.57 30.08 -12.92
C ILE A 269 18.38 31.22 -11.91
N PRO A 270 19.39 31.57 -11.09
CA PRO A 270 19.26 32.68 -10.16
C PRO A 270 18.96 33.94 -10.96
N ILE A 271 17.86 34.62 -10.63
CA ILE A 271 17.57 35.95 -11.15
C ILE A 271 18.69 36.83 -10.60
N ARG A 272 19.65 37.20 -11.45
CA ARG A 272 20.57 38.30 -11.14
C ARG A 272 19.69 39.54 -10.99
N SER A 273 19.52 39.98 -9.74
CA SER A 273 19.07 41.33 -9.41
C SER A 273 19.99 42.37 -10.02
#